data_AF-A0A432PB54-F1
#
_entry.id   AF-A0A432PB54-F1
#
_cell.length_a   1.000
_cell.length_b   1.000
_cell.length_c   1.000
_cell.angle_alpha   90.00
_cell.angle_beta   90.00
_cell.angle_gamma   90.00
#
_symmetry.space_group_name_H-M   'P 1'
#
loop_
_entity.id
_entity.type
_entity.pdbx_description
1 polymer ?
#
loop_
_entity_poly.entity_id
_entity_poly.type
_entity_poly.pdbx_seq_one_letter_code
_entity_poly.pdbx_strand_id
1 'polypeptide(L)'
;MQDDIGTLLRSFLNTTLRRQTQRRIRDFGGYEIGKRRKPEVIDAIAADAADFLCTSLDIKANGRPATREGVAFAIAQALRNVSDELAYRLTWRDDQAWRDVCESVAVFLEGCLAFDRKPYDGSLTARSDYNGWKSWEMIISGERPRGKWRHAWKEKPGDDFIGFDGETCMGRIFKIDLTGSDERWYWLMAADGSPRLGWPAAGYEASARSAACRVERIYFALVAGEGRVVSG
;
A
#
# COMPACT_ATOMS: atom_id res chain seq x y z
N MET A 1 1.60 -17.23 -10.40
CA MET A 1 2.02 -18.17 -9.32
C MET A 1 1.62 -17.48 -8.03
N GLN A 2 0.68 -18.03 -7.26
CA GLN A 2 0.22 -17.36 -6.03
C GLN A 2 1.36 -17.37 -5.01
N ASP A 3 1.80 -16.19 -4.57
CA ASP A 3 2.75 -16.06 -3.47
C ASP A 3 2.23 -16.84 -2.25
N ASP A 4 3.07 -17.66 -1.62
CA ASP A 4 2.68 -18.28 -0.36
C ASP A 4 2.38 -17.21 0.70
N ILE A 5 1.59 -17.57 1.72
CA ILE A 5 1.14 -16.62 2.74
C ILE A 5 2.30 -15.97 3.52
N GLY A 6 3.43 -16.68 3.66
CA GLY A 6 4.64 -16.17 4.31
C GLY A 6 5.33 -15.09 3.49
N THR A 7 5.40 -15.27 2.17
CA THR A 7 5.90 -14.27 1.22
C THR A 7 5.03 -13.01 1.26
N LEU A 8 3.71 -13.17 1.32
CA LEU A 8 2.77 -12.05 1.42
C LEU A 8 2.93 -11.26 2.72
N LEU A 9 3.03 -11.95 3.87
CA LEU A 9 3.25 -11.32 5.17
C LEU A 9 4.52 -10.46 5.18
N ARG A 10 5.64 -10.99 4.66
CA ARG A 10 6.91 -10.25 4.56
C ARG A 10 6.79 -9.01 3.69
N SER A 11 6.10 -9.11 2.55
CA SER A 11 5.82 -7.98 1.67
C SER A 11 4.99 -6.88 2.37
N PHE A 12 3.98 -7.29 3.13
CA PHE A 12 3.11 -6.37 3.87
C PHE A 12 3.83 -5.69 5.05
N LEU A 13 4.68 -6.43 5.78
CA LEU A 13 5.56 -5.86 6.81
C LEU A 13 6.55 -4.87 6.21
N ASN A 14 7.22 -5.22 5.11
CA ASN A 14 8.14 -4.31 4.43
C ASN A 14 7.44 -3.02 3.98
N THR A 15 6.22 -3.13 3.47
CA THR A 15 5.41 -1.98 3.09
C THR A 15 5.08 -1.09 4.30
N THR A 16 4.53 -1.67 5.37
CA THR A 16 4.07 -0.90 6.53
C THR A 16 5.19 -0.28 7.36
N LEU A 17 6.27 -1.03 7.59
CA LEU A 17 7.38 -0.55 8.41
C LEU A 17 8.19 0.54 7.68
N ARG A 18 8.32 0.47 6.34
CA ARG A 18 8.98 1.53 5.56
C ARG A 18 8.15 2.79 5.37
N ARG A 19 6.82 2.72 5.54
CA ARG A 19 5.93 3.90 5.49
C ARG A 19 6.12 4.83 6.69
N GLN A 20 6.79 4.37 7.75
CA GLN A 20 7.06 5.17 8.93
C GLN A 20 7.91 6.40 8.59
N THR A 21 7.63 7.52 9.26
CA THR A 21 8.41 8.74 9.05
C THR A 21 9.88 8.53 9.41
N GLN A 22 10.78 9.21 8.71
CA GLN A 22 12.21 9.17 9.01
C GLN A 22 12.53 9.56 10.46
N ARG A 23 11.75 10.48 11.04
CA ARG A 23 11.85 10.84 12.46
C ARG A 23 11.55 9.64 13.35
N ARG A 24 10.45 8.92 13.11
CA ARG A 24 10.04 7.77 13.91
C ARG A 24 11.03 6.60 13.78
N ILE A 25 11.61 6.38 12.59
CA ILE A 25 12.68 5.40 12.39
C ILE A 25 13.96 5.77 13.14
N ARG A 26 14.34 7.05 13.16
CA ARG A 26 15.47 7.52 14.00
C ARG A 26 15.20 7.38 15.48
N ASP A 27 13.98 7.69 15.93
CA ASP A 27 13.59 7.51 17.32
C ASP A 27 13.60 6.01 17.71
N PHE A 28 13.26 5.10 16.79
CA PHE A 28 13.36 3.65 17.00
C PHE A 28 14.81 3.12 17.02
N GLY A 29 15.62 3.52 16.04
CA GLY A 29 16.98 3.02 15.83
C GLY A 29 18.05 3.71 16.68
N GLY A 30 17.78 4.93 17.17
CA GLY A 30 18.75 5.74 17.90
C GLY A 30 19.72 6.50 17.00
N TYR A 31 20.60 7.29 17.63
CA TYR A 31 21.65 8.07 16.95
C TYR A 31 22.98 7.33 16.85
N GLU A 32 23.19 6.36 17.74
CA GLU A 32 24.28 5.40 17.76
C GLU A 32 23.69 4.08 18.26
N ILE A 33 24.40 2.97 18.04
CA ILE A 33 24.01 1.65 18.53
C ILE A 33 23.74 1.73 20.04
N GLY A 34 22.53 1.35 20.44
CA GLY A 34 22.07 1.32 21.83
C GLY A 34 21.85 2.69 22.49
N LYS A 35 21.99 3.81 21.77
CA LYS A 35 21.86 5.16 22.34
C LYS A 35 20.68 5.94 21.76
N ARG A 36 19.95 6.61 22.66
CA ARG A 36 18.86 7.54 22.33
C ARG A 36 17.72 6.89 21.53
N ARG A 37 17.53 5.57 21.70
CA ARG A 37 16.30 4.90 21.29
C ARG A 37 15.16 5.42 22.17
N LYS A 38 13.96 5.52 21.60
CA LYS A 38 12.73 5.88 22.29
C LYS A 38 11.77 4.71 22.17
N PRO A 39 11.84 3.72 23.07
CA PRO A 39 11.01 2.52 22.98
C PRO A 39 9.50 2.82 22.90
N GLU A 40 9.05 3.97 23.40
CA GLU A 40 7.66 4.41 23.30
C GLU A 40 7.15 4.54 21.84
N VAL A 41 8.03 4.72 20.85
CA VAL A 41 7.59 4.77 19.44
C VAL A 41 7.21 3.41 18.87
N ILE A 42 7.63 2.31 19.51
CA ILE A 42 7.36 0.95 19.05
C ILE A 42 5.87 0.68 19.00
N ASP A 43 5.12 1.10 20.02
CA ASP A 43 3.68 0.82 20.08
C ASP A 43 2.93 1.56 18.96
N ALA A 44 3.37 2.76 18.58
CA ALA A 44 2.81 3.50 17.45
C ALA A 44 3.14 2.82 16.10
N ILE A 45 4.38 2.37 15.89
CA ILE A 45 4.77 1.62 14.69
C ILE A 45 3.95 0.33 14.58
N ALA A 46 3.81 -0.38 15.69
CA ALA A 46 3.10 -1.65 15.76
C ALA A 46 1.60 -1.49 15.51
N ALA A 47 0.98 -0.42 16.03
CA ALA A 47 -0.42 -0.10 15.76
C ALA A 47 -0.68 0.17 14.28
N ASP A 48 0.16 0.98 13.63
CA ASP A 48 0.06 1.28 12.20
C ASP A 48 0.21 0.00 11.35
N ALA A 49 1.17 -0.85 11.68
CA ALA A 49 1.38 -2.12 10.99
C ALA A 49 0.21 -3.10 11.21
N ALA A 50 -0.29 -3.21 12.43
CA ALA A 50 -1.44 -4.06 12.76
C ALA A 50 -2.70 -3.64 12.02
N ASP A 51 -2.97 -2.33 11.90
CA ASP A 51 -4.15 -1.85 11.18
C ASP A 51 -4.11 -2.29 9.70
N PHE A 52 -2.95 -2.21 9.06
CA PHE A 52 -2.78 -2.71 7.70
C PHE A 52 -2.93 -4.24 7.61
N LEU A 53 -2.25 -4.99 8.48
CA LEU A 53 -2.27 -6.45 8.42
C LEU A 53 -3.68 -6.99 8.68
N CYS A 54 -4.39 -6.50 9.71
CA CYS A 54 -5.77 -6.91 9.99
C CYS A 54 -6.75 -6.46 8.90
N THR A 55 -6.41 -5.43 8.12
CA THR A 55 -7.21 -5.02 6.97
C THR A 55 -7.01 -5.97 5.79
N SER A 56 -5.79 -6.49 5.61
CA SER A 56 -5.34 -7.22 4.42
C SER A 56 -5.33 -8.75 4.57
N LEU A 57 -5.26 -9.28 5.79
CA LEU A 57 -5.14 -10.71 6.10
C LEU A 57 -6.26 -11.15 7.06
N ASP A 58 -6.64 -12.42 6.98
CA ASP A 58 -7.38 -13.09 8.05
C ASP A 58 -6.36 -13.61 9.06
N ILE A 59 -6.36 -13.05 10.27
CA ILE A 59 -5.35 -13.34 11.29
C ILE A 59 -6.03 -14.01 12.47
N LYS A 60 -5.48 -15.14 12.91
CA LYS A 60 -6.02 -15.92 14.02
C LYS A 60 -4.97 -16.12 15.11
N ALA A 61 -5.38 -16.00 16.36
CA ALA A 61 -4.62 -16.38 17.54
C ALA A 61 -5.33 -17.57 18.20
N ASN A 62 -4.62 -18.68 18.39
CA ASN A 62 -5.18 -19.90 18.99
C ASN A 62 -6.50 -20.37 18.33
N GLY A 63 -6.56 -20.28 16.99
CA GLY A 63 -7.72 -20.68 16.19
C GLY A 63 -8.90 -19.70 16.21
N ARG A 64 -8.82 -18.57 16.91
CA ARG A 64 -9.85 -17.53 16.95
C ARG A 64 -9.39 -16.27 16.22
N PRO A 65 -10.28 -15.46 15.62
CA PRO A 65 -9.90 -14.19 15.03
C PRO A 65 -9.12 -13.32 16.02
N ALA A 66 -7.95 -12.85 15.60
CA ALA A 66 -7.10 -11.98 16.40
C ALA A 66 -7.68 -10.56 16.41
N THR A 67 -7.61 -9.89 17.56
CA THR A 67 -7.97 -8.47 17.65
C THR A 67 -6.83 -7.61 17.12
N ARG A 68 -7.12 -6.39 16.66
CA ARG A 68 -6.10 -5.43 16.22
C ARG A 68 -5.08 -5.15 17.32
N GLU A 69 -5.55 -5.01 18.56
CA GLU A 69 -4.69 -4.79 19.73
C GLU A 69 -3.79 -5.99 19.99
N GLY A 70 -4.28 -7.21 19.81
CA GLY A 70 -3.49 -8.44 19.95
C GLY A 70 -2.39 -8.55 18.89
N VAL A 71 -2.71 -8.22 17.63
CA VAL A 71 -1.73 -8.18 16.54
C VAL A 71 -0.70 -7.07 16.77
N ALA A 72 -1.13 -5.87 17.16
CA ALA A 72 -0.23 -4.77 17.51
C ALA A 72 0.71 -5.15 18.66
N PHE A 73 0.19 -5.82 19.70
CA PHE A 73 1.00 -6.31 20.80
C PHE A 73 2.07 -7.31 20.31
N ALA A 74 1.72 -8.27 19.46
CA ALA A 74 2.66 -9.24 18.91
C ALA A 74 3.76 -8.57 18.07
N ILE A 75 3.39 -7.61 17.21
CA ILE A 75 4.36 -6.82 16.42
C ILE A 75 5.27 -6.02 17.35
N ALA A 76 4.73 -5.38 18.39
CA ALA A 76 5.53 -4.62 19.34
C ALA A 76 6.53 -5.51 20.09
N GLN A 77 6.14 -6.73 20.47
CA GLN A 77 7.07 -7.71 21.06
C GLN A 77 8.18 -8.09 20.07
N ALA A 78 7.84 -8.37 18.82
CA ALA A 78 8.83 -8.66 17.78
C ALA A 78 9.82 -7.51 17.58
N LEU A 79 9.32 -6.27 17.50
CA LEU A 79 10.15 -5.07 17.34
C LEU A 79 11.04 -4.77 18.56
N ARG A 80 10.60 -5.11 19.78
CA ARG A 80 11.41 -5.00 21.00
C ARG A 80 12.59 -5.98 20.99
N ASN A 81 12.45 -7.12 20.31
CA ASN A 81 13.50 -8.12 20.17
C ASN A 81 14.49 -7.81 19.03
N VAL A 82 14.26 -6.76 18.24
CA VAL A 82 15.22 -6.29 17.23
C VAL A 82 16.46 -5.73 17.93
N SER A 83 17.63 -6.24 17.55
CA SER A 83 18.91 -5.81 18.12
C SER A 83 19.18 -4.33 17.88
N ASP A 84 19.95 -3.71 18.76
CA ASP A 84 20.31 -2.30 18.65
C ASP A 84 21.06 -2.01 17.35
N GLU A 85 21.93 -2.91 16.91
CA GLU A 85 22.70 -2.80 15.67
C GLU A 85 21.77 -2.79 14.46
N LEU A 86 20.81 -3.71 14.43
CA LEU A 86 19.88 -3.86 13.33
C LEU A 86 18.90 -2.67 13.28
N ALA A 87 18.39 -2.25 14.44
CA ALA A 87 17.54 -1.07 14.56
C ALA A 87 18.26 0.21 14.10
N TYR A 88 19.54 0.38 14.49
CA TYR A 88 20.34 1.52 14.07
C TYR A 88 20.58 1.56 12.56
N ARG A 89 20.86 0.41 11.92
CA ARG A 89 21.05 0.33 10.45
C ARG A 89 19.81 0.77 9.66
N LEU A 90 18.60 0.62 10.19
CA LEU A 90 17.38 1.13 9.54
C LEU A 90 17.41 2.64 9.32
N THR A 91 18.13 3.39 10.16
CA THR A 91 18.21 4.85 10.06
C THR A 91 18.98 5.30 8.81
N TRP A 92 19.75 4.41 8.17
CA TRP A 92 20.58 4.69 6.99
C TRP A 92 19.92 4.21 5.69
N ARG A 93 18.62 3.82 5.74
CA ARG A 93 17.87 3.25 4.60
C ARG A 93 18.54 2.02 3.97
N ASP A 94 19.24 1.25 4.78
CA ASP A 94 19.87 0.00 4.36
C ASP A 94 18.82 -1.06 4.02
N ASP A 95 18.74 -1.45 2.74
CA ASP A 95 17.73 -2.38 2.26
C ASP A 95 17.86 -3.78 2.85
N GLN A 96 19.10 -4.23 3.14
CA GLN A 96 19.31 -5.54 3.76
C GLN A 96 18.83 -5.52 5.20
N ALA A 97 19.14 -4.46 5.96
CA ALA A 97 18.66 -4.31 7.34
C ALA A 97 17.13 -4.31 7.40
N TRP A 98 16.46 -3.66 6.45
CA TRP A 98 15.00 -3.71 6.34
C TRP A 98 14.47 -5.12 6.09
N ARG A 99 15.10 -5.89 5.19
CA ARG A 99 14.72 -7.28 4.91
C ARG A 99 14.89 -8.14 6.17
N ASP A 100 16.02 -8.02 6.85
CA ASP A 100 16.34 -8.79 8.05
C ASP A 100 15.34 -8.50 9.20
N VAL A 101 14.95 -7.22 9.39
CA VAL A 101 13.91 -6.85 10.37
C VAL A 101 12.55 -7.41 9.99
N CYS A 102 12.15 -7.29 8.72
CA CYS A 102 10.86 -7.82 8.26
C CYS A 102 10.81 -9.34 8.40
N GLU A 103 11.91 -10.04 8.09
CA GLU A 103 12.03 -11.48 8.28
C GLU A 103 11.91 -11.86 9.76
N SER A 104 12.67 -11.20 10.64
CA SER A 104 12.64 -11.47 12.08
C SER A 104 11.25 -11.25 12.67
N VAL A 105 10.57 -10.17 12.27
CA VAL A 105 9.20 -9.90 12.70
C VAL A 105 8.23 -10.93 12.13
N ALA A 106 8.33 -11.28 10.84
CA ALA A 106 7.47 -12.29 10.22
C ALA A 106 7.59 -13.65 10.94
N VAL A 107 8.81 -14.13 11.17
CA VAL A 107 9.06 -15.41 11.87
C VAL A 107 8.48 -15.40 13.28
N PHE A 108 8.63 -14.30 14.02
CA PHE A 108 8.03 -14.17 15.35
C PHE A 108 6.50 -14.25 15.28
N LEU A 109 5.89 -13.53 14.34
CA LEU A 109 4.45 -13.51 14.15
C LEU A 109 3.92 -14.89 13.73
N GLU A 110 4.57 -15.56 12.78
CA GLU A 110 4.23 -16.93 12.32
C GLU A 110 4.31 -17.95 13.47
N GLY A 111 5.16 -17.71 14.47
CA GLY A 111 5.25 -18.54 15.67
C GLY A 111 4.08 -18.37 16.66
N CYS A 112 3.31 -17.28 16.57
CA CYS A 112 2.28 -16.95 17.56
C CYS A 112 0.88 -16.68 16.95
N LEU A 113 0.80 -16.51 15.63
CA LEU A 113 -0.41 -16.21 14.88
C LEU A 113 -0.48 -17.09 13.63
N ALA A 114 -1.70 -17.44 13.24
CA ALA A 114 -2.00 -18.04 11.95
C ALA A 114 -2.49 -16.96 10.99
N PHE A 115 -1.99 -17.02 9.76
CA PHE A 115 -2.32 -16.08 8.69
C PHE A 115 -3.01 -16.81 7.56
N ASP A 116 -4.04 -16.19 7.01
CA ASP A 116 -4.68 -16.60 5.78
C ASP A 116 -4.96 -15.36 4.92
N ARG A 117 -5.14 -15.58 3.63
CA ARG A 117 -5.55 -14.52 2.71
C ARG A 117 -6.97 -14.12 3.08
N LYS A 118 -7.20 -12.83 3.28
CA LYS A 118 -8.56 -12.33 3.45
C LYS A 118 -9.32 -12.49 2.13
N PRO A 119 -10.51 -13.11 2.12
CA PRO A 119 -11.34 -13.16 0.92
C PRO A 119 -11.64 -11.73 0.46
N TYR A 120 -11.45 -11.46 -0.83
CA TYR A 120 -11.72 -10.14 -1.39
C TYR A 120 -13.22 -9.81 -1.30
N ASP A 121 -13.58 -8.94 -0.35
CA ASP A 121 -14.94 -8.45 -0.11
C ASP A 121 -15.14 -7.00 -0.63
N GLY A 122 -14.11 -6.43 -1.26
CA GLY A 122 -14.07 -5.04 -1.72
C GLY A 122 -13.78 -4.01 -0.61
N SER A 123 -13.70 -4.38 0.67
CA SER A 123 -13.50 -3.44 1.79
C SER A 123 -12.09 -2.83 1.82
N LEU A 124 -11.08 -3.61 1.43
CA LEU A 124 -9.69 -3.15 1.23
C LEU A 124 -9.57 -1.99 0.25
N THR A 125 -10.47 -1.94 -0.74
CA THR A 125 -10.47 -0.94 -1.82
C THR A 125 -11.12 0.39 -1.43
N ALA A 126 -11.79 0.43 -0.27
CA ALA A 126 -12.52 1.61 0.20
C ALA A 126 -11.66 2.68 0.89
N ARG A 127 -10.41 2.35 1.29
CA ARG A 127 -9.62 3.15 2.25
C ARG A 127 -8.11 3.30 1.95
N SER A 128 -7.63 2.82 0.82
CA SER A 128 -6.19 2.60 0.58
C SER A 128 -5.34 3.85 0.28
N ASP A 129 -4.73 4.46 1.30
CA ASP A 129 -3.56 5.36 1.15
C ASP A 129 -2.25 4.60 0.77
N TYR A 130 -2.37 3.31 0.42
CA TYR A 130 -1.28 2.37 0.14
C TYR A 130 -0.59 2.55 -1.23
N ASN A 131 -0.99 3.53 -2.02
CA ASN A 131 -0.41 3.91 -3.31
C ASN A 131 0.19 5.32 -3.31
N GLY A 132 0.41 5.90 -2.12
CA GLY A 132 1.05 7.21 -1.96
C GLY A 132 0.11 8.40 -2.12
N TRP A 133 -1.20 8.18 -2.27
CA TRP A 133 -2.21 9.23 -2.21
C TRP A 133 -2.47 9.68 -0.78
N LYS A 134 -2.76 10.97 -0.59
CA LYS A 134 -3.18 11.50 0.71
C LYS A 134 -4.61 11.03 1.02
N SER A 135 -4.97 10.98 2.30
CA SER A 135 -6.29 10.51 2.75
C SER A 135 -7.47 11.28 2.14
N TRP A 136 -7.31 12.58 1.87
CA TRP A 136 -8.33 13.40 1.18
C TRP A 136 -8.35 13.22 -0.34
N GLU A 137 -7.30 12.64 -0.93
CA GLU A 137 -7.24 12.30 -2.36
C GLU A 137 -7.80 10.91 -2.65
N MET A 138 -8.27 10.20 -1.64
CA MET A 138 -8.76 8.83 -1.74
C MET A 138 -9.99 8.69 -2.65
N ILE A 139 -10.06 7.58 -3.37
CA ILE A 139 -11.30 7.13 -4.01
C ILE A 139 -12.11 6.40 -2.93
N ILE A 140 -13.27 6.92 -2.59
CA ILE A 140 -14.14 6.34 -1.55
C ILE A 140 -15.01 5.22 -2.12
N SER A 141 -15.34 4.24 -1.28
CA SER A 141 -16.27 3.17 -1.65
C SER A 141 -17.61 3.74 -2.10
N GLY A 142 -18.02 3.42 -3.32
CA GLY A 142 -19.27 3.88 -3.93
C GLY A 142 -19.08 4.91 -5.04
N GLU A 143 -17.92 5.54 -5.16
CA GLU A 143 -17.61 6.36 -6.34
C GLU A 143 -17.68 5.52 -7.61
N ARG A 144 -18.29 6.09 -8.65
CA ARG A 144 -18.42 5.47 -9.97
C ARG A 144 -17.79 6.36 -11.03
N PRO A 145 -17.04 5.77 -11.98
CA PRO A 145 -16.57 6.50 -13.14
C PRO A 145 -17.76 7.03 -13.95
N ARG A 146 -17.63 8.26 -14.43
CA ARG A 146 -18.60 8.98 -15.26
C ARG A 146 -18.32 8.79 -16.75
N GLY A 147 -17.06 8.55 -17.12
CA GLY A 147 -16.63 8.39 -18.49
C GLY A 147 -17.01 7.04 -19.11
N LYS A 148 -16.84 6.94 -20.42
CA LYS A 148 -17.08 5.69 -21.15
C LYS A 148 -15.81 4.85 -21.17
N TRP A 149 -15.87 3.68 -20.54
CA TRP A 149 -14.77 2.71 -20.51
C TRP A 149 -15.05 1.56 -21.45
N ARG A 150 -14.09 1.22 -22.31
CA ARG A 150 -14.19 0.15 -23.31
C ARG A 150 -12.96 -0.74 -23.25
N HIS A 151 -13.11 -2.03 -23.56
CA HIS A 151 -11.95 -2.91 -23.68
C HIS A 151 -10.97 -2.38 -24.73
N ALA A 152 -9.69 -2.38 -24.40
CA ALA A 152 -8.63 -1.94 -25.31
C ALA A 152 -8.55 -2.83 -26.57
N TRP A 153 -8.81 -4.13 -26.40
CA TRP A 153 -8.74 -5.14 -27.45
C TRP A 153 -10.11 -5.79 -27.64
N LYS A 154 -10.73 -5.59 -28.81
CA LYS A 154 -12.04 -6.19 -29.13
C LYS A 154 -11.98 -7.71 -29.25
N GLU A 155 -10.85 -8.24 -29.70
CA GLU A 155 -10.66 -9.66 -30.04
C GLU A 155 -10.32 -10.53 -28.82
N LYS A 156 -9.85 -9.90 -27.73
CA LYS A 156 -9.51 -10.59 -26.48
C LYS A 156 -9.99 -9.76 -25.30
N PRO A 157 -11.22 -10.01 -24.81
CA PRO A 157 -11.71 -9.39 -23.59
C PRO A 157 -10.77 -9.77 -22.45
N GLY A 158 -10.01 -8.80 -21.98
CA GLY A 158 -9.08 -8.94 -20.87
C GLY A 158 -9.27 -7.80 -19.87
N ASP A 159 -8.48 -7.85 -18.81
CA ASP A 159 -8.42 -6.82 -17.78
C ASP A 159 -7.67 -5.58 -18.27
N ASP A 160 -8.18 -4.94 -19.34
CA ASP A 160 -7.53 -3.84 -20.04
C ASP A 160 -8.58 -2.95 -20.72
N PHE A 161 -8.67 -1.69 -20.30
CA PHE A 161 -9.70 -0.75 -20.70
C PHE A 161 -9.13 0.64 -21.02
N ILE A 162 -9.72 1.31 -22.00
CA ILE A 162 -9.45 2.71 -22.34
C ILE A 162 -10.69 3.54 -21.99
N GLY A 163 -10.46 4.65 -21.30
CA GLY A 163 -11.49 5.59 -20.87
C GLY A 163 -11.57 6.80 -21.81
N PHE A 164 -12.78 7.22 -22.13
CA PHE A 164 -13.05 8.36 -23.00
C PHE A 164 -14.04 9.37 -22.36
N ASP A 165 -13.75 10.65 -22.57
CA ASP A 165 -14.67 11.77 -22.37
C ASP A 165 -15.05 12.34 -23.74
N GLY A 166 -16.27 12.05 -24.19
CA GLY A 166 -16.64 12.25 -25.59
C GLY A 166 -15.74 11.43 -26.53
N GLU A 167 -15.03 12.13 -27.41
CA GLU A 167 -14.03 11.55 -28.33
C GLU A 167 -12.58 11.64 -27.79
N THR A 168 -12.38 12.32 -26.66
CA THR A 168 -11.06 12.51 -26.05
C THR A 168 -10.69 11.30 -25.20
N CYS A 169 -9.51 10.73 -25.43
CA CYS A 169 -8.96 9.66 -24.59
C CYS A 169 -8.49 10.26 -23.25
N MET A 170 -9.05 9.78 -22.14
CA MET A 170 -8.63 10.18 -20.80
C MET A 170 -7.41 9.39 -20.33
N GLY A 171 -7.39 8.09 -20.63
CA GLY A 171 -6.34 7.18 -20.16
C GLY A 171 -6.71 5.71 -20.30
N ARG A 172 -5.87 4.85 -19.73
CA ARG A 172 -5.99 3.39 -19.79
C ARG A 172 -5.84 2.80 -18.39
N ILE A 173 -6.63 1.76 -18.09
CA ILE A 173 -6.49 0.96 -16.88
C ILE A 173 -6.32 -0.50 -17.25
N PHE A 174 -5.48 -1.23 -16.53
CA PHE A 174 -5.17 -2.60 -16.88
C PHE A 174 -4.61 -3.40 -15.71
N LYS A 175 -4.70 -4.73 -15.80
CA LYS A 175 -3.94 -5.66 -14.97
C LYS A 175 -2.79 -6.25 -15.78
N ILE A 176 -1.68 -6.45 -15.09
CA ILE A 176 -0.47 -7.08 -15.60
C ILE A 176 0.08 -7.95 -14.46
N ASP A 177 0.43 -9.19 -14.77
CA ASP A 177 1.12 -10.06 -13.82
C ASP A 177 2.62 -9.77 -13.86
N LEU A 178 3.01 -8.59 -13.38
CA LEU A 178 4.39 -8.12 -13.40
C LEU A 178 5.15 -8.46 -12.11
N THR A 179 4.44 -8.85 -11.05
CA THR A 179 5.04 -9.11 -9.73
C THR A 179 4.42 -10.32 -9.01
N GLY A 180 3.65 -11.19 -9.66
CA GLY A 180 2.93 -12.28 -8.99
C GLY A 180 1.70 -11.85 -8.18
N SER A 181 1.40 -10.54 -8.16
CA SER A 181 0.25 -9.94 -7.47
C SER A 181 -0.84 -9.62 -8.49
N ASP A 182 -1.97 -10.32 -8.41
CA ASP A 182 -3.18 -10.06 -9.21
C ASP A 182 -4.04 -8.93 -8.62
N GLU A 183 -3.56 -8.27 -7.57
CA GLU A 183 -4.38 -7.42 -6.70
C GLU A 183 -4.41 -5.96 -7.13
N ARG A 184 -3.70 -5.61 -8.21
CA ARG A 184 -3.50 -4.22 -8.65
C ARG A 184 -4.05 -3.97 -10.06
N TRP A 185 -4.78 -2.87 -10.17
CA TRP A 185 -5.17 -2.24 -11.43
C TRP A 185 -4.29 -1.03 -11.67
N TYR A 186 -3.41 -1.15 -12.64
CA TYR A 186 -2.54 -0.07 -13.08
C TYR A 186 -3.34 0.91 -13.93
N TRP A 187 -2.94 2.17 -13.90
CA TRP A 187 -3.54 3.20 -14.71
C TRP A 187 -2.48 4.14 -15.28
N LEU A 188 -2.78 4.66 -16.47
CA LEU A 188 -1.97 5.61 -17.23
C LEU A 188 -2.86 6.71 -17.77
N MET A 189 -2.45 7.96 -17.57
CA MET A 189 -3.09 9.10 -18.23
C MET A 189 -2.75 9.09 -19.73
N ALA A 190 -3.70 9.47 -20.57
CA ALA A 190 -3.40 9.75 -21.97
C ALA A 190 -2.33 10.87 -22.06
N ALA A 191 -1.39 10.71 -22.98
CA ALA A 191 -0.40 11.73 -23.26
C ALA A 191 -0.95 12.65 -24.35
N ASP A 192 -1.30 13.87 -23.98
CA ASP A 192 -1.79 14.94 -24.85
C ASP A 192 -0.78 16.09 -25.00
N GLY A 193 0.38 15.99 -24.32
CA GLY A 193 1.43 17.02 -24.30
C GLY A 193 1.17 18.16 -23.30
N SER A 194 0.03 18.16 -22.60
CA SER A 194 -0.33 19.21 -21.67
C SER A 194 0.49 19.16 -20.37
N PRO A 195 0.78 20.30 -19.72
CA PRO A 195 1.43 20.34 -18.41
C PRO A 195 0.65 19.52 -17.38
N ARG A 196 1.34 18.68 -16.61
CA ARG A 196 0.70 17.80 -15.61
C ARG A 196 0.35 18.49 -14.29
N LEU A 197 0.80 19.73 -14.07
CA LEU A 197 0.48 20.54 -12.88
C LEU A 197 0.63 19.79 -11.54
N GLY A 198 1.67 18.97 -11.40
CA GLY A 198 1.95 18.18 -10.20
C GLY A 198 1.14 16.86 -10.06
N TRP A 199 0.23 16.58 -10.98
CA TRP A 199 -0.47 15.29 -11.04
C TRP A 199 0.43 14.17 -11.60
N PRO A 200 0.37 12.96 -11.04
CA PRO A 200 1.09 11.81 -11.59
C PRO A 200 0.52 11.36 -12.94
N ALA A 201 1.39 10.90 -13.83
CA ALA A 201 1.00 10.37 -15.14
C ALA A 201 0.59 8.89 -15.11
N ALA A 202 0.91 8.19 -14.03
CA ALA A 202 0.71 6.75 -13.87
C ALA A 202 0.57 6.39 -12.39
N GLY A 203 -0.05 5.24 -12.12
CA GLY A 203 -0.10 4.65 -10.79
C GLY A 203 -0.87 3.33 -10.78
N TYR A 204 -1.34 2.94 -9.60
CA TYR A 204 -2.18 1.77 -9.43
C TYR A 204 -3.28 2.04 -8.41
N GLU A 205 -4.36 1.29 -8.51
CA GLU A 205 -5.47 1.22 -7.57
C GLU A 205 -5.85 -0.25 -7.36
N ALA A 206 -6.68 -0.52 -6.35
CA ALA A 206 -7.02 -1.90 -5.99
C ALA A 206 -8.10 -2.54 -6.91
N SER A 207 -8.84 -1.74 -7.68
CA SER A 207 -9.89 -2.23 -8.57
C SER A 207 -10.00 -1.42 -9.85
N ALA A 208 -10.53 -2.03 -10.92
CA ALA A 208 -10.78 -1.35 -12.19
C ALA A 208 -11.61 -0.07 -11.99
N ARG A 209 -12.64 -0.16 -11.14
CA ARG A 209 -13.51 0.97 -10.81
C ARG A 209 -12.71 2.11 -10.18
N SER A 210 -11.85 1.81 -9.21
CA SER A 210 -11.08 2.83 -8.51
C SER A 210 -10.01 3.44 -9.43
N ALA A 211 -9.36 2.62 -10.26
CA ALA A 211 -8.43 3.07 -11.29
C ALA A 211 -9.13 4.01 -12.29
N ALA A 212 -10.35 3.67 -12.72
CA ALA A 212 -11.15 4.51 -13.60
C ALA A 212 -11.50 5.86 -12.95
N CYS A 213 -12.03 5.84 -11.72
CA CYS A 213 -12.31 7.07 -10.97
C CYS A 213 -11.07 7.94 -10.79
N ARG A 214 -9.90 7.32 -10.57
CA ARG A 214 -8.62 8.01 -10.43
C ARG A 214 -8.22 8.74 -11.71
N VAL A 215 -8.25 8.04 -12.84
CA VAL A 215 -7.93 8.63 -14.16
C VAL A 215 -8.85 9.80 -14.44
N GLU A 216 -10.14 9.64 -14.22
CA GLU A 216 -11.12 10.70 -14.43
C GLU A 216 -10.89 11.92 -13.54
N ARG A 217 -10.63 11.71 -12.23
CA ARG A 217 -10.35 12.81 -11.30
C ARG A 217 -9.16 13.64 -11.76
N ILE A 218 -8.08 12.99 -12.17
CA ILE A 218 -6.88 13.67 -12.69
C ILE A 218 -7.19 14.36 -14.02
N TYR A 219 -7.85 13.67 -14.95
CA TYR A 219 -8.23 14.21 -16.26
C TYR A 219 -9.06 15.49 -16.11
N PHE A 220 -10.14 15.46 -15.33
CA PHE A 220 -11.01 16.62 -15.17
C PHE A 220 -10.32 17.78 -14.44
N ALA A 221 -9.43 17.50 -13.47
CA ALA A 221 -8.61 18.54 -12.86
C ALA A 221 -7.68 19.21 -13.90
N LEU A 222 -7.02 18.41 -14.76
CA LEU A 222 -6.16 18.95 -15.82
C LEU A 222 -6.93 19.77 -16.85
N VAL A 223 -8.11 19.29 -17.28
CA VAL A 223 -9.00 20.03 -18.19
C VAL A 223 -9.46 21.36 -17.56
N ALA A 224 -9.69 21.39 -16.25
CA ALA A 224 -10.01 22.60 -15.50
C ALA A 224 -8.78 23.49 -15.20
N GLY A 225 -7.56 23.06 -15.53
CA GLY A 225 -6.33 23.78 -15.22
C GLY A 225 -5.93 23.76 -13.73
N GLU A 226 -6.44 22.80 -12.97
CA GLU A 226 -6.23 22.67 -11.53
C GLU A 226 -4.98 21.84 -11.22
N GLY A 227 -4.03 22.46 -10.52
CA GLY A 227 -2.84 21.78 -10.02
C GLY A 227 -3.12 20.88 -8.83
N ARG A 228 -2.31 19.82 -8.68
CA ARG A 228 -2.36 18.96 -7.51
C ARG A 228 -1.94 19.76 -6.28
N VAL A 229 -2.79 19.82 -5.25
CA VAL A 229 -2.46 20.47 -3.98
C VAL A 229 -1.42 19.63 -3.26
N VAL A 230 -0.15 20.06 -3.31
CA VAL A 230 0.94 19.47 -2.53
C VAL A 230 1.12 20.34 -1.29
N SER A 231 0.57 19.93 -0.15
CA SER A 231 0.90 20.57 1.13
C SER A 231 2.38 20.34 1.42
N GLY A 232 3.13 21.44 1.59
CA GLY A 232 4.53 21.46 2.02
C GLY A 232 4.71 21.05 3.48
#